data_AF-A0A951ZK29-F1
#
_entry.id   AF-A0A951ZK29-F1
#
_cell.length_a   1.000
_cell.length_b   1.000
_cell.length_c   1.000
_cell.angle_alpha   90.00
_cell.angle_beta   90.00
_cell.angle_gamma   90.00
#
_symmetry.space_group_name_H-M   'P 1'
#
loop_
_entity.id
_entity.type
_entity.pdbx_description
1 polymer ?
#
loop_
_entity_poly.entity_id
_entity_poly.type
_entity_poly.pdbx_seq_one_letter_code
_entity_poly.pdbx_strand_id
1 'polypeptide(L)'
;DGDFSVITTARPGKGLDTLRTVIDAELAKLAANGPTARELDEAKNAIEASFLRGIEQVMGKADRLNAYYYQTGNPDSFQADLDRYKAVTAADVQRVVTQYLRANRVMASVVPQGKLELAAKKAVIQ
;
A
#
# COMPACT_ATOMS: atom_id res chain seq x y z
N ASP A 1 10.01 7.73 -9.18
CA ASP A 1 8.58 8.09 -9.07
C ASP A 1 7.78 6.92 -8.54
N GLY A 2 6.76 7.19 -7.73
CA GLY A 2 5.90 6.17 -7.16
C GLY A 2 4.61 6.79 -6.65
N ASP A 3 3.54 6.00 -6.66
CA ASP A 3 2.23 6.38 -6.15
C ASP A 3 1.74 5.38 -5.10
N PHE A 4 0.79 5.82 -4.29
CA PHE A 4 0.00 4.94 -3.44
C PHE A 4 -1.42 4.87 -4.00
N SER A 5 -1.94 3.66 -4.14
CA SER A 5 -3.31 3.42 -4.59
C SER A 5 -4.10 2.63 -3.55
N VAL A 6 -5.36 3.04 -3.36
CA VAL A 6 -6.35 2.29 -2.58
C VAL A 6 -7.48 1.95 -3.54
N ILE A 7 -7.64 0.67 -3.84
CA ILE A 7 -8.64 0.16 -4.79
C ILE A 7 -9.66 -0.65 -4.01
N THR A 8 -10.92 -0.25 -4.08
CA THR A 8 -12.02 -0.93 -3.37
C THR A 8 -13.25 -1.04 -4.24
N THR A 9 -13.97 -2.16 -4.09
CA THR A 9 -15.22 -2.42 -4.79
C THR A 9 -16.36 -2.55 -3.78
N ALA A 10 -17.40 -1.74 -3.92
CA ALA A 10 -18.59 -1.85 -3.09
C ALA A 10 -19.39 -3.11 -3.43
N ARG A 11 -20.02 -3.70 -2.41
CA ARG A 11 -21.06 -4.71 -2.63
C ARG A 11 -22.25 -4.09 -3.37
N PRO A 12 -23.02 -4.88 -4.15
CA PRO A 12 -24.18 -4.38 -4.87
C PRO A 12 -25.13 -3.57 -3.98
N GLY A 13 -25.60 -2.42 -4.48
CA GLY A 13 -26.56 -1.57 -3.79
C GLY A 13 -25.99 -0.71 -2.65
N LYS A 14 -24.67 -0.74 -2.40
CA LYS A 14 -24.01 0.19 -1.46
C LYS A 14 -23.33 1.32 -2.22
N GLY A 15 -23.56 2.55 -1.79
CA GLY A 15 -22.87 3.73 -2.34
C GLY A 15 -21.40 3.76 -1.94
N LEU A 16 -20.56 4.34 -2.82
CA LEU A 16 -19.12 4.44 -2.64
C LEU A 16 -18.72 5.44 -1.53
N ASP A 17 -19.62 6.35 -1.16
CA ASP A 17 -19.34 7.34 -0.10
C ASP A 17 -19.11 6.71 1.27
N THR A 18 -19.78 5.58 1.55
CA THR A 18 -19.55 4.78 2.76
C THR A 18 -18.13 4.19 2.77
N LEU A 19 -17.67 3.67 1.63
CA LEU A 19 -16.30 3.14 1.52
C LEU A 19 -15.27 4.24 1.71
N ARG A 20 -15.46 5.40 1.05
CA ARG A 20 -14.60 6.58 1.22
C ARG A 20 -14.47 6.94 2.70
N THR A 21 -15.59 7.03 3.41
CA THR A 21 -15.61 7.40 4.83
C THR A 21 -14.85 6.41 5.71
N VAL A 22 -15.03 5.11 5.47
CA VAL A 22 -14.30 4.06 6.20
C VAL A 22 -12.80 4.13 5.89
N ILE A 23 -12.41 4.25 4.62
CA ILE A 23 -11.01 4.38 4.20
C ILE A 23 -10.36 5.60 4.87
N ASP A 24 -11.03 6.75 4.86
CA ASP A 24 -10.54 7.98 5.47
C ASP A 24 -10.36 7.82 6.99
N ALA A 25 -11.30 7.15 7.65
CA ALA A 25 -11.20 6.85 9.08
C ALA A 25 -10.04 5.90 9.40
N GLU A 26 -9.82 4.86 8.60
CA GLU A 26 -8.72 3.90 8.82
C GLU A 26 -7.35 4.53 8.54
N LEU A 27 -7.22 5.31 7.46
CA LEU A 27 -6.00 6.10 7.23
C LEU A 27 -5.75 7.09 8.36
N ALA A 28 -6.82 7.66 8.94
CA ALA A 28 -6.70 8.57 10.06
C ALA A 28 -6.23 7.88 11.34
N LYS A 29 -6.77 6.70 11.65
CA LYS A 29 -6.33 5.87 12.78
C LYS A 29 -4.88 5.43 12.60
N LEU A 30 -4.51 4.97 11.42
CA LEU A 30 -3.15 4.53 11.13
C LEU A 30 -2.14 5.68 11.22
N ALA A 31 -2.52 6.90 10.79
CA ALA A 31 -1.71 8.10 10.99
C ALA A 31 -1.58 8.50 12.47
N ALA A 32 -2.61 8.29 13.29
CA ALA A 32 -2.61 8.68 14.69
C ALA A 32 -1.86 7.68 15.59
N ASN A 33 -2.05 6.38 15.35
CA ASN A 33 -1.62 5.32 16.26
C ASN A 33 -0.51 4.43 15.68
N GLY A 34 -0.28 4.47 14.37
CA GLY A 34 0.54 3.48 13.67
C GLY A 34 -0.11 2.07 13.66
N PRO A 35 0.54 1.09 13.01
CA PRO A 35 0.12 -0.31 13.09
C PRO A 35 0.47 -0.90 14.46
N THR A 36 -0.26 -1.93 14.87
CA THR A 36 0.16 -2.75 16.02
C THR A 36 1.42 -3.53 15.71
N ALA A 37 2.15 -3.97 16.74
CA ALA A 37 3.34 -4.82 16.56
C ALA A 37 3.01 -6.10 15.76
N ARG A 38 1.88 -6.75 16.09
CA ARG A 38 1.41 -7.94 15.38
C ARG A 38 1.15 -7.68 13.89
N GLU A 39 0.47 -6.59 13.54
CA GLU A 39 0.19 -6.24 12.14
C GLU A 39 1.48 -5.92 11.37
N LEU A 40 2.42 -5.23 12.00
CA LEU A 40 3.72 -4.94 11.39
C LEU A 40 4.51 -6.21 11.13
N ASP A 41 4.55 -7.14 12.10
CA ASP A 41 5.23 -8.42 11.95
C ASP A 41 4.57 -9.31 10.90
N GLU A 42 3.23 -9.36 10.87
CA GLU A 42 2.49 -10.07 9.82
C GLU A 42 2.81 -9.52 8.42
N ALA A 43 2.86 -8.20 8.27
CA ALA A 43 3.22 -7.56 7.00
C ALA A 43 4.67 -7.88 6.58
N LYS A 44 5.63 -7.81 7.51
CA LYS A 44 7.03 -8.17 7.24
C LYS A 44 7.18 -9.63 6.83
N ASN A 45 6.52 -10.53 7.54
CA ASN A 45 6.53 -11.97 7.24
C ASN A 45 5.92 -12.26 5.86
N ALA A 46 4.83 -11.57 5.49
CA ALA A 46 4.22 -11.72 4.17
C ALA A 46 5.17 -11.27 3.05
N ILE A 47 5.90 -10.15 3.23
CA ILE A 47 6.90 -9.65 2.29
C ILE A 47 8.06 -10.66 2.17
N GLU A 48 8.62 -11.13 3.27
CA GLU A 48 9.71 -12.11 3.29
C GLU A 48 9.31 -13.42 2.61
N ALA A 49 8.11 -13.93 2.89
CA ALA A 49 7.62 -15.15 2.27
C ALA A 49 7.36 -14.98 0.77
N SER A 50 6.80 -13.84 0.35
CA SER A 50 6.62 -13.53 -1.09
C SER A 50 7.94 -13.42 -1.82
N PHE A 51 8.94 -12.87 -1.16
CA PHE A 51 10.29 -12.71 -1.68
C PHE A 51 10.99 -14.06 -1.87
N LEU A 52 10.93 -14.96 -0.88
CA LEU A 52 11.48 -16.32 -0.98
C LEU A 52 10.83 -17.13 -2.10
N ARG A 53 9.49 -17.11 -2.21
CA ARG A 53 8.79 -17.80 -3.30
C ARG A 53 9.19 -17.30 -4.69
N GLY A 54 9.52 -16.01 -4.82
CA GLY A 54 9.94 -15.43 -6.09
C GLY A 54 11.30 -15.95 -6.59
N ILE A 55 12.23 -16.23 -5.68
CA ILE A 55 13.60 -16.66 -6.03
C ILE A 55 13.76 -18.19 -6.18
N GLU A 56 12.78 -18.97 -5.74
CA GLU A 56 12.74 -20.43 -5.94
C GLU A 56 12.68 -20.81 -7.42
N GLN A 57 12.11 -19.92 -8.24
CA GLN A 57 12.03 -20.10 -9.68
C GLN A 57 13.31 -19.56 -10.34
N VAL A 58 13.94 -20.36 -11.21
CA VAL A 58 15.19 -19.97 -11.91
C VAL A 58 15.02 -18.63 -12.66
N MET A 59 13.89 -18.45 -13.34
CA MET A 59 13.59 -17.20 -14.04
C MET A 59 13.36 -16.04 -13.07
N GLY A 60 12.61 -16.26 -11.97
CA GLY A 60 12.40 -15.25 -10.94
C GLY A 60 13.69 -14.81 -10.25
N LYS A 61 14.65 -15.72 -10.05
CA LYS A 61 15.99 -15.39 -9.55
C LYS A 61 16.77 -14.55 -10.56
N ALA A 62 16.78 -14.91 -11.84
CA ALA A 62 17.46 -14.16 -12.89
C ALA A 62 16.90 -12.73 -13.03
N ASP A 63 15.57 -12.61 -13.05
CA ASP A 63 14.88 -11.31 -13.11
C ASP A 63 15.24 -10.44 -11.89
N ARG A 64 15.32 -11.04 -10.70
CA ARG A 64 15.64 -10.30 -9.48
C ARG A 64 17.08 -9.78 -9.47
N LEU A 65 18.04 -10.60 -9.89
CA LEU A 65 19.45 -10.18 -10.01
C LEU A 65 19.60 -9.04 -11.03
N ASN A 66 18.93 -9.15 -12.18
CA ASN A 66 18.94 -8.10 -13.19
C ASN A 66 18.29 -6.79 -12.67
N ALA A 67 17.15 -6.91 -11.98
CA ALA A 67 16.47 -5.76 -11.38
C ALA A 67 17.34 -5.06 -10.33
N TYR A 68 18.07 -5.82 -9.48
CA TYR A 68 19.00 -5.25 -8.52
C TYR A 68 20.18 -4.57 -9.18
N TYR A 69 20.79 -5.19 -10.20
CA TYR A 69 21.87 -4.56 -10.94
C TYR A 69 21.43 -3.26 -11.61
N TYR A 70 20.25 -3.26 -12.24
CA TYR A 70 19.69 -2.07 -12.87
C TYR A 70 19.45 -0.92 -11.88
N GLN A 71 18.91 -1.22 -10.69
CA GLN A 71 18.54 -0.20 -9.70
C GLN A 71 19.71 0.27 -8.83
N THR A 72 20.62 -0.63 -8.49
CA THR A 72 21.64 -0.41 -7.44
C THR A 72 23.08 -0.57 -7.94
N GLY A 73 23.29 -1.06 -9.16
CA GLY A 73 24.60 -1.42 -9.69
C GLY A 73 25.18 -2.72 -9.11
N ASN A 74 24.51 -3.35 -8.15
CA ASN A 74 24.94 -4.59 -7.51
C ASN A 74 23.84 -5.67 -7.63
N PRO A 75 24.07 -6.80 -8.33
CA PRO A 75 23.09 -7.88 -8.42
C PRO A 75 22.90 -8.61 -7.07
N ASP A 76 23.87 -8.54 -6.15
CA ASP A 76 23.84 -9.22 -4.84
C ASP A 76 23.18 -8.37 -3.73
N SER A 77 22.29 -7.45 -4.10
CA SER A 77 21.55 -6.59 -3.15
C SER A 77 20.45 -7.31 -2.37
N PHE A 78 20.41 -8.65 -2.43
CA PHE A 78 19.39 -9.50 -1.83
C PHE A 78 19.24 -9.29 -0.32
N GLN A 79 20.34 -9.48 0.42
CA GLN A 79 20.32 -9.40 1.87
C GLN A 79 20.01 -7.99 2.34
N ALA A 80 20.60 -6.98 1.68
CA ALA A 80 20.37 -5.58 1.99
C ALA A 80 18.90 -5.16 1.81
N ASP A 81 18.22 -5.66 0.79
CA ASP A 81 16.81 -5.37 0.56
C ASP A 81 15.90 -6.05 1.60
N LEU A 82 16.21 -7.29 2.00
CA LEU A 82 15.51 -7.97 3.08
C LEU A 82 15.68 -7.25 4.42
N ASP A 83 16.91 -6.84 4.75
CA ASP A 83 17.23 -6.10 5.97
C ASP A 83 16.52 -4.74 6.00
N ARG A 84 16.41 -4.08 4.85
CA ARG A 84 15.65 -2.82 4.70
C ARG A 84 14.19 -2.98 5.09
N TYR A 85 13.52 -4.08 4.70
CA TYR A 85 12.14 -4.35 5.13
C TYR A 85 12.07 -4.73 6.62
N LYS A 86 13.02 -5.52 7.12
CA LYS A 86 13.07 -5.92 8.53
C LYS A 86 13.29 -4.74 9.47
N ALA A 87 14.04 -3.73 9.04
CA ALA A 87 14.33 -2.52 9.80
C ALA A 87 13.14 -1.55 9.94
N VAL A 88 12.07 -1.70 9.14
CA VAL A 88 10.91 -0.79 9.18
C VAL A 88 10.26 -0.81 10.57
N THR A 89 10.01 0.37 11.13
CA THR A 89 9.31 0.52 12.43
C THR A 89 7.86 0.95 12.24
N ALA A 90 7.04 0.83 13.30
CA ALA A 90 5.68 1.37 13.30
C ALA A 90 5.68 2.89 13.11
N ALA A 91 6.69 3.59 13.63
CA ALA A 91 6.86 5.03 13.46
C ALA A 91 7.16 5.42 12.01
N ASP A 92 7.91 4.60 11.27
CA ASP A 92 8.14 4.82 9.84
C ASP A 92 6.84 4.74 9.05
N VAL A 93 6.02 3.73 9.34
CA VAL A 93 4.69 3.56 8.71
C VAL A 93 3.81 4.76 9.03
N GLN A 94 3.72 5.15 10.30
CA GLN A 94 2.94 6.29 10.75
C GLN A 94 3.35 7.59 10.03
N ARG A 95 4.66 7.83 9.93
CA ARG A 95 5.23 9.00 9.25
C ARG A 95 4.84 9.02 7.77
N VAL A 96 4.99 7.89 7.06
CA VAL A 96 4.66 7.78 5.62
C VAL A 96 3.16 7.99 5.39
N VAL A 97 2.31 7.40 6.22
CA VAL A 97 0.84 7.57 6.12
C VAL A 97 0.47 9.04 6.31
N THR A 98 1.04 9.69 7.33
CA THR A 98 0.79 11.11 7.62
C THR A 98 1.25 12.01 6.47
N GLN A 99 2.43 11.73 5.92
CA GLN A 99 3.05 12.55 4.88
C GLN A 99 2.37 12.40 3.51
N TYR A 100 2.00 11.18 3.12
CA TYR A 100 1.63 10.88 1.74
C TYR A 100 0.18 10.43 1.55
N LEU A 101 -0.50 9.92 2.58
CA LEU A 101 -1.83 9.31 2.42
C LEU A 101 -2.97 10.16 2.99
N ARG A 102 -2.67 11.24 3.72
CA ARG A 102 -3.69 12.08 4.38
C ARG A 102 -4.16 13.28 3.56
N ALA A 103 -3.33 13.83 2.67
CA ALA A 103 -3.63 15.03 1.91
C ALA A 103 -3.27 14.86 0.42
N ASN A 104 -3.93 15.63 -0.45
CA ASN A 104 -3.65 15.69 -1.89
C ASN A 104 -3.69 14.34 -2.62
N ARG A 105 -4.90 13.84 -2.87
CA ARG A 105 -5.13 12.59 -3.62
C ARG A 105 -6.10 12.79 -4.77
N VAL A 106 -5.98 11.94 -5.78
CA VAL A 106 -6.99 11.78 -6.83
C VAL A 106 -7.97 10.69 -6.41
N MET A 107 -9.27 10.95 -6.59
CA MET A 107 -10.32 9.96 -6.36
C MET A 107 -11.12 9.76 -7.65
N ALA A 108 -11.14 8.52 -8.14
CA ALA A 108 -11.96 8.12 -9.27
C ALA A 108 -13.07 7.18 -8.79
N SER A 109 -14.33 7.51 -9.11
CA SER A 109 -15.49 6.65 -8.86
C SER A 109 -15.99 6.09 -10.18
N VAL A 110 -16.07 4.77 -10.28
CA VAL A 110 -16.68 4.08 -11.42
C VAL A 110 -18.02 3.51 -10.96
N VAL A 111 -19.11 3.96 -11.58
CA VAL A 111 -20.48 3.56 -11.26
C VAL A 111 -21.24 3.19 -12.54
N PRO A 112 -22.30 2.37 -12.45
CA PRO A 112 -23.14 2.09 -13.61
C PRO A 112 -23.71 3.37 -14.23
N GLN A 113 -23.95 3.34 -15.54
CA GLN A 113 -24.55 4.45 -16.26
C GLN A 113 -25.90 4.84 -15.62
N GLY A 114 -26.10 6.14 -15.40
CA GLY A 114 -27.31 6.67 -14.78
C GLY A 114 -27.35 6.58 -13.24
N LYS A 115 -26.31 6.07 -12.58
CA LYS A 115 -26.26 5.91 -11.11
C LYS A 115 -25.21 6.78 -10.41
N LEU A 116 -25.13 8.06 -10.80
CA LEU A 116 -24.15 8.99 -10.24
C LEU A 116 -24.31 9.23 -8.73
N GLU A 117 -25.50 9.01 -8.19
CA GLU A 117 -25.79 9.05 -6.76
C GLU A 117 -25.00 8.00 -5.94
N LEU A 118 -24.50 6.95 -6.59
CA LEU A 118 -23.65 5.94 -5.95
C LEU A 118 -22.18 6.35 -5.88
N ALA A 119 -21.76 7.41 -6.58
CA ALA A 119 -20.37 7.87 -6.57
C ALA A 119 -19.97 8.43 -5.20
N ALA A 120 -18.68 8.34 -4.87
CA ALA A 120 -18.17 8.92 -3.64
C ALA A 120 -18.20 10.45 -3.73
N LYS A 121 -18.66 11.13 -2.68
CA LYS A 121 -18.72 12.60 -2.67
C LYS A 121 -17.34 13.18 -2.42
N LYS A 122 -17.07 14.37 -2.98
CA LYS A 122 -15.84 15.11 -2.69
C LYS A 122 -15.78 15.40 -1.19
N ALA A 123 -14.64 15.13 -0.56
CA ALA A 123 -14.42 15.53 0.83
C ALA A 123 -14.45 17.06 0.92
N VAL A 124 -15.32 17.61 1.77
CA VAL A 124 -15.26 19.02 2.17
C VAL A 124 -14.12 19.11 3.17
N ILE A 125 -12.95 19.53 2.71
CA ILE A 125 -11.82 19.83 3.59
C ILE A 125 -12.11 21.21 4.16
N GLN A 126 -12.42 21.29 5.46
CA GLN A 126 -12.46 22.54 6.22
C GLN A 126 -11.04 22.98 6.58
#